data_AF-A0A534RTI7-F1
#
_entry.id   AF-A0A534RTI7-F1
#
_cell.length_a   1.000
_cell.length_b   1.000
_cell.length_c   1.000
_cell.angle_alpha   90.00
_cell.angle_beta   90.00
_cell.angle_gamma   90.00
#
_symmetry.space_group_name_H-M   'P 1'
#
loop_
_entity.id
_entity.type
_entity.pdbx_description
1 polymer ?
#
loop_
_entity_poly.entity_id
_entity_poly.type
_entity_poly.pdbx_seq_one_letter_code
_entity_poly.pdbx_strand_id
1 'polypeptide(L)' 'MWTPAAAPLRSGIVTCEPFPDAERVHRLTQALEAERIYPTVRYCSGVGGLRVSIHYYTSREDLEALLAAMDGIMKKL' A
#
# COMPACT_ATOMS: atom_id res chain seq x y z
N MET A 1 -14.53 14.19 10.25
CA MET A 1 -13.30 14.95 10.54
C MET A 1 -12.62 15.19 9.20
N TRP A 2 -12.54 16.44 8.73
CA TRP A 2 -11.96 16.77 7.42
C TRP A 2 -10.43 16.90 7.55
N THR A 3 -9.69 16.20 6.70
CA THR A 3 -8.22 16.28 6.67
C THR A 3 -7.79 17.61 6.03
N PRO A 4 -6.93 18.42 6.68
CA PRO A 4 -6.48 19.71 6.14
C PRO A 4 -5.72 19.58 4.81
N ALA A 5 -5.83 20.61 3.96
CA ALA A 5 -5.23 20.58 2.62
C ALA A 5 -3.69 20.68 2.61
N ALA A 6 -3.05 21.12 3.70
CA ALA A 6 -1.61 21.33 3.77
C ALA A 6 -0.82 20.02 3.64
N ALA A 7 0.16 19.98 2.72
CA ALA A 7 1.03 18.83 2.46
C ALA A 7 1.72 18.22 3.71
N PRO A 8 2.26 19.00 4.67
CA PRO A 8 2.91 18.43 5.86
C PRO A 8 1.95 17.78 6.87
N LEU A 9 0.63 17.86 6.66
CA LEU A 9 -0.39 17.39 7.61
C LEU A 9 -1.16 16.15 7.14
N ARG A 10 -0.74 15.50 6.06
CA ARG A 10 -1.51 14.39 5.48
C ARG A 10 -1.04 13.04 6.03
N SER A 11 -1.67 12.57 7.11
CA SER A 11 -1.90 11.13 7.22
C SER A 11 -2.80 10.73 6.03
N GLY A 12 -2.30 9.80 5.23
CA GLY A 12 -2.90 9.46 3.94
C GLY A 12 -3.34 8.00 3.94
N ILE A 13 -4.48 7.72 3.30
CA ILE A 13 -4.82 6.36 2.92
C ILE A 13 -4.78 6.31 1.41
N VAL A 14 -3.93 5.45 0.87
CA VAL A 14 -3.93 5.11 -0.55
C VAL A 14 -4.58 3.74 -0.68
N THR A 15 -5.56 3.65 -1.57
CA THR A 15 -6.12 2.37 -1.99
C THR A 15 -5.79 2.20 -3.46
N CYS A 16 -5.22 1.06 -3.83
CA CYS A 16 -4.89 0.73 -5.20
C CYS A 16 -5.24 -0.73 -5.50
N GLU A 17 -5.38 -1.02 -6.78
CA GLU A 17 -5.62 -2.37 -7.29
C GLU A 17 -4.38 -2.75 -8.13
N PRO A 18 -3.36 -3.35 -7.51
CA PRO A 18 -2.12 -3.67 -8.22
C PRO A 18 -2.29 -4.82 -9.22
N PHE A 19 -3.32 -5.66 -9.02
CA PHE A 19 -3.66 -6.79 -9.87
C PHE A 19 -5.18 -6.96 -9.95
N PRO A 20 -5.70 -7.48 -11.07
CA PRO A 20 -7.14 -7.75 -11.23
C PRO A 20 -7.64 -8.94 -10.39
N ASP A 21 -6.74 -9.84 -9.95
CA ASP A 21 -7.09 -11.01 -9.15
C ASP A 21 -6.66 -10.87 -7.69
N ALA A 22 -7.54 -11.31 -6.79
CA ALA A 22 -7.32 -11.21 -5.35
C ALA A 22 -6.16 -12.06 -4.84
N GLU A 23 -5.84 -13.15 -5.54
CA GLU A 23 -4.76 -14.05 -5.13
C GLU A 23 -3.39 -13.39 -5.26
N ARG A 24 -3.10 -12.71 -6.39
CA ARG A 24 -1.85 -11.97 -6.57
C ARG A 24 -1.74 -10.78 -5.61
N VAL A 25 -2.85 -10.11 -5.30
CA VAL A 25 -2.85 -9.08 -4.24
C VAL A 25 -2.49 -9.68 -2.89
N HIS A 26 -3.02 -10.85 -2.54
CA HIS A 26 -2.67 -11.53 -1.29
C HIS A 26 -1.19 -11.94 -1.25
N ARG A 27 -0.66 -12.51 -2.34
CA ARG A 27 0.77 -12.86 -2.45
C ARG A 27 1.68 -11.63 -2.34
N LEU A 28 1.28 -10.50 -2.95
CA LEU A 28 1.99 -9.22 -2.79
C LEU A 28 2.03 -8.79 -1.32
N THR A 29 0.91 -8.90 -0.59
CA THR A 29 0.88 -8.57 0.84
C THR A 29 1.82 -9.46 1.64
N GLN A 30 1.80 -10.79 1.44
CA GLN A 30 2.71 -11.70 2.14
C GLN A 30 4.18 -11.40 1.86
N ALA A 31 4.52 -11.08 0.61
CA ALA A 31 5.87 -10.69 0.23
C ALA A 31 6.30 -9.35 0.85
N LEU A 32 5.39 -8.36 0.93
CA LEU A 32 5.64 -7.10 1.61
C LEU A 32 5.82 -7.30 3.12
N GLU A 33 5.04 -8.20 3.75
CA GLU A 33 5.18 -8.52 5.17
C GLU A 33 6.55 -9.11 5.51
N ALA A 34 7.12 -9.93 4.61
CA ALA A 34 8.48 -10.46 4.76
C ALA A 34 9.54 -9.34 4.75
N GLU A 35 9.27 -8.23 4.05
CA GLU A 35 10.08 -7.00 4.04
C GLU A 35 9.70 -6.02 5.17
N ARG A 36 8.87 -6.46 6.14
CA ARG A 36 8.36 -5.66 7.26
C ARG A 36 7.50 -4.47 6.83
N ILE A 37 6.84 -4.57 5.68
CA ILE A 37 5.87 -3.61 5.17
C ILE A 37 4.48 -4.23 5.34
N TYR A 38 3.61 -3.59 6.12
CA TYR A 38 2.31 -4.16 6.53
C TYR A 38 1.12 -3.40 5.95
N PRO A 39 0.81 -3.55 4.65
CA PRO A 39 -0.41 -3.02 4.07
C PRO A 39 -1.61 -3.89 4.48
N THR A 40 -2.82 -3.40 4.23
CA THR A 40 -4.05 -4.18 4.47
C THR A 40 -4.69 -4.53 3.14
N VAL A 41 -5.10 -5.79 2.96
CA VAL A 41 -5.96 -6.18 1.84
C VAL A 41 -7.40 -5.88 2.18
N ARG A 42 -8.15 -5.29 1.25
CA ARG A 42 -9.58 -5.01 1.44
C ARG A 42 -10.36 -5.49 0.23
N TYR A 43 -11.05 -6.62 0.36
CA TYR A 43 -12.02 -7.12 -0.60
C TYR A 43 -13.43 -7.14 -0.01
N CYS A 44 -14.41 -6.74 -0.81
CA CYS A 44 -15.83 -6.94 -0.51
C CYS A 44 -16.56 -7.27 -1.81
N SER A 45 -17.23 -8.44 -1.86
CA SER A 45 -18.03 -8.88 -3.02
C SER A 45 -17.28 -8.85 -4.36
N GLY A 46 -16.00 -9.25 -4.38
CA GLY A 46 -15.16 -9.28 -5.59
C GLY A 46 -14.52 -7.94 -5.97
N VAL A 47 -14.83 -6.85 -5.26
CA VAL A 47 -14.22 -5.53 -5.47
C VAL A 47 -13.25 -5.23 -4.34
N GLY A 48 -12.00 -4.90 -4.66
CA GLY A 48 -11.01 -4.67 -3.62
C GLY A 48 -9.62 -4.31 -4.12
N GLY A 49 -8.65 -4.49 -3.24
CA GLY A 49 -7.25 -4.23 -3.53
C GLY A 49 -6.41 -4.05 -2.28
N LEU A 50 -5.31 -3.33 -2.45
CA LEU A 50 -4.34 -3.02 -1.43
C LEU A 50 -4.60 -1.64 -0.82
N ARG A 51 -4.58 -1.56 0.50
CA ARG A 51 -4.69 -0.32 1.26
C ARG A 51 -3.39 -0.07 2.01
N VAL A 52 -2.79 1.09 1.79
CA VAL A 52 -1.61 1.58 2.51
C VAL A 52 -2.03 2.80 3.33
N SER A 53 -1.84 2.72 4.65
CA SER A 53 -2.04 3.86 5.54
C SER A 53 -0.69 4.48 5.85
N ILE A 54 -0.45 5.68 5.31
CA ILE A 54 0.79 6.44 5.47
C ILE A 54 0.73 7.19 6.79
N HIS A 55 1.73 6.97 7.65
CA HIS A 55 1.81 7.61 8.94
C HIS A 55 2.28 9.06 8.81
N TYR A 56 1.95 9.90 9.79
CA TYR A 56 2.38 11.32 9.81
C TYR A 56 3.91 11.49 9.76
N TYR A 57 4.65 10.53 10.30
CA TYR A 57 6.11 10.54 10.31
C TYR A 57 6.75 9.84 9.11
N THR A 58 5.97 9.35 8.16
CA THR A 58 6.53 8.74 6.94
C THR A 58 7.19 9.83 6.10
N SER A 59 8.49 9.67 5.86
CA SER A 59 9.29 10.56 5.03
C SER A 59 9.06 10.29 3.53
N ARG A 60 9.66 11.13 2.68
CA ARG A 60 9.63 10.91 1.24
C ARG A 60 10.43 9.66 0.87
N GLU A 61 11.54 9.46 1.55
CA GLU A 61 12.45 8.33 1.38
C GLU A 61 11.75 7.01 1.75
N ASP A 62 10.96 7.00 2.82
CA ASP A 62 10.14 5.83 3.20
C ASP A 62 9.11 5.48 2.11
N LEU A 63 8.49 6.50 1.50
CA LEU A 63 7.55 6.29 0.40
C LEU A 63 8.25 5.74 -0.84
N GLU A 64 9.43 6.26 -1.18
CA GLU A 64 10.21 5.77 -2.31
C GLU A 64 10.71 4.33 -2.08
N ALA A 65 11.12 4.00 -0.86
CA ALA A 65 11.47 2.63 -0.47
C ALA A 65 10.29 1.67 -0.60
N LEU A 66 9.09 2.08 -0.15
CA LEU A 66 7.86 1.31 -0.34
C LEU A 66 7.57 1.07 -1.83
N LEU A 67 7.62 2.11 -2.66
CA LEU A 67 7.35 1.99 -4.10
C LEU A 67 8.36 1.08 -4.80
N ALA A 68 9.65 1.19 -4.46
CA ALA A 68 10.70 0.33 -4.99
C ALA A 68 10.50 -1.15 -4.58
N ALA A 69 10.15 -1.40 -3.31
CA ALA A 69 9.85 -2.74 -2.83
C ALA A 69 8.64 -3.34 -3.56
N MET A 70 7.56 -2.57 -3.70
CA MET A 70 6.37 -2.99 -4.45
C MET A 70 6.71 -3.33 -5.90
N ASP A 71 7.40 -2.46 -6.63
CA ASP A 71 7.80 -2.69 -8.02
C ASP A 71 8.67 -3.95 -8.17
N GLY A 72 9.66 -4.11 -7.29
CA GLY A 72 10.56 -5.27 -7.29
C GLY A 72 9.86 -6.60 -7.00
N ILE A 73 8.86 -6.60 -6.10
CA ILE A 73 8.05 -7.78 -5.79
C ILE A 73 7.05 -8.06 -6.91
N MET A 74 6.36 -7.03 -7.40
CA MET A 74 5.33 -7.17 -8.43
C MET A 74 5.87 -7.76 -9.73
N LYS A 75 7.11 -7.47 -10.11
CA LYS A 75 7.77 -8.08 -11.28
C LYS A 75 8.00 -9.60 -11.16
N LYS A 76 7.89 -10.16 -9.95
CA LYS A 76 8.12 -11.58 -9.65
C LYS A 76 6.79 -12.35 -9.43
N LEU A 77 5.65 -11.66 -9.44
CA LEU A 77 4.30 -12.19 -9.18
C LEU A 77 3.42 -12.14 -10.42
#